data_AF-A0A9Q5GEC8-F1
#
_entry.id   AF-A0A9Q5GEC8-F1
#
_cell.length_a   1.000
_cell.length_b   1.000
_cell.length_c   1.000
_cell.angle_alpha   90.00
_cell.angle_beta   90.00
_cell.angle_gamma   90.00
#
_symmetry.space_group_name_H-M   'P 1'
#
loop_
_entity.id
_entity.type
_entity.pdbx_description
1 polymer ?
#
loop_
_entity_poly.entity_id
_entity_poly.type
_entity_poly.pdbx_seq_one_letter_code
_entity_poly.pdbx_strand_id
1 'polypeptide(L)'
;MSHSDKENQTDQVEDAEILEAEVVESKVEETVSEQAADSSELKEASDVKETGPAKKSASAILATIISLVALGAVGAGGYLAQQKLTQLEERFNQRSAAQQLEATAAVNDANAAVAELTESFQQIQAEKVAQTAEIATLQERLSDAIKQVEAGRERSESDWRLAEAEYLLRLANQRILMENRAEGALALLRSTDTILKELDDVSLYPLRQSLASDISKLESVPNLDIEGTYLRVAALIERSKDLPTLTLEQQRQLPELIDNVISEQVDAETQQNITNGFAKAISKLESLIVIQRHDQPVEPILSPDQGHYLRQNIQMLLEQAQLALLRQQQSIFTTSLSRAQSLLMQYFDKDNYTTSVLIQSLAELTTLNVSPTIPDISGSLKALQQHQKEMANLRREAQ
;
A
#
# COMPACT_ATOMS: atom_id res chain seq x y z
N MET A 1 60.47 -11.71 -36.57
CA MET A 1 59.45 -12.04 -37.59
C MET A 1 58.11 -12.12 -36.88
N SER A 2 56.96 -11.64 -37.33
CA SER A 2 56.45 -10.96 -38.55
C SER A 2 54.91 -11.01 -38.33
N HIS A 3 54.08 -9.96 -38.45
CA HIS A 3 53.60 -9.38 -39.72
C HIS A 3 53.12 -10.48 -40.71
N SER A 4 51.98 -10.45 -41.40
CA SER A 4 51.03 -9.39 -41.81
C SER A 4 49.77 -10.08 -42.40
N ASP A 5 48.57 -9.52 -42.60
CA ASP A 5 47.83 -8.29 -42.19
C ASP A 5 46.32 -8.53 -42.57
N LYS A 6 45.52 -7.45 -42.73
CA LYS A 6 44.11 -7.36 -43.21
C LYS A 6 43.02 -7.43 -42.13
N GLU A 7 42.35 -6.34 -41.74
CA GLU A 7 42.26 -4.98 -42.32
C GLU A 7 41.55 -4.92 -43.70
N ASN A 8 40.24 -4.61 -43.70
CA ASN A 8 39.60 -3.41 -44.30
C ASN A 8 38.08 -3.47 -43.96
N GLN A 9 37.32 -2.44 -43.53
CA GLN A 9 37.11 -1.08 -44.07
C GLN A 9 36.52 -1.08 -45.50
N THR A 10 35.50 -0.29 -45.90
CA THR A 10 34.75 0.83 -45.26
C THR A 10 33.39 1.00 -45.98
N ASP A 11 32.58 1.97 -45.52
CA ASP A 11 31.68 2.88 -46.27
C ASP A 11 30.21 2.88 -45.80
N GLN A 12 29.77 3.91 -45.06
CA GLN A 12 29.53 5.32 -45.44
C GLN A 12 28.15 5.51 -46.10
N VAL A 13 27.24 6.21 -45.39
CA VAL A 13 26.57 7.41 -45.92
C VAL A 13 26.42 8.39 -44.75
N GLU A 14 27.01 9.57 -44.90
CA GLU A 14 26.79 10.76 -44.08
C GLU A 14 26.12 11.84 -44.98
N ASP A 15 25.89 13.04 -44.45
CA ASP A 15 25.36 14.26 -45.12
C ASP A 15 23.86 14.37 -45.44
N ALA A 16 23.18 15.22 -44.67
CA ALA A 16 22.33 16.30 -45.20
C ALA A 16 22.06 17.43 -44.15
N GLU A 17 22.72 18.57 -44.36
CA GLU A 17 22.51 19.89 -43.72
C GLU A 17 21.33 20.66 -44.39
N ILE A 18 20.66 21.70 -43.84
CA ILE A 18 20.70 22.46 -42.56
C ILE A 18 19.24 22.87 -42.23
N LEU A 19 18.95 23.48 -41.06
CA LEU A 19 18.50 24.90 -40.95
C LEU A 19 17.98 25.31 -39.55
N GLU A 20 18.36 26.51 -39.13
CA GLU A 20 18.03 27.16 -37.85
C GLU A 20 16.72 27.99 -37.90
N ALA A 21 16.09 28.20 -36.73
CA ALA A 21 15.19 29.31 -36.42
C ALA A 21 15.09 29.40 -34.88
N GLU A 22 15.89 30.21 -34.21
CA GLU A 22 15.68 31.65 -33.98
C GLU A 22 14.42 31.95 -33.15
N VAL A 23 14.63 32.28 -31.87
CA VAL A 23 13.60 32.75 -30.93
C VAL A 23 13.64 34.26 -30.91
N VAL A 24 12.55 34.92 -31.35
CA VAL A 24 12.41 36.38 -31.28
C VAL A 24 11.25 36.78 -30.38
N GLU A 25 11.61 37.57 -29.37
CA GLU A 25 10.74 38.28 -28.45
C GLU A 25 10.03 39.45 -29.15
N SER A 26 8.71 39.60 -28.98
CA SER A 26 8.02 40.84 -29.40
C SER A 26 6.79 41.18 -28.55
N LYS A 27 6.97 42.22 -27.74
CA LYS A 27 5.92 42.99 -27.06
C LYS A 27 5.28 43.98 -28.04
N VAL A 28 3.95 44.14 -28.04
CA VAL A 28 3.26 45.36 -28.52
C VAL A 28 2.07 45.71 -27.63
N GLU A 29 1.92 47.00 -27.36
CA GLU A 29 0.85 47.66 -26.60
C GLU A 29 -0.29 48.20 -27.49
N GLU A 30 -1.52 48.11 -26.99
CA GLU A 30 -2.56 49.18 -26.95
C GLU A 30 -3.17 49.81 -28.24
N THR A 31 -4.40 50.34 -28.08
CA THR A 31 -5.16 51.29 -28.94
C THR A 31 -5.83 50.76 -30.23
N VAL A 32 -6.98 51.27 -30.71
CA VAL A 32 -8.23 51.85 -30.13
C VAL A 32 -9.25 52.01 -31.30
N SER A 33 -10.56 52.12 -31.01
CA SER A 33 -11.62 52.58 -31.95
C SER A 33 -12.01 51.62 -33.13
N GLU A 34 -13.21 51.65 -33.73
CA GLU A 34 -14.53 52.27 -33.42
C GLU A 34 -15.57 51.95 -34.51
N GLN A 35 -16.88 52.10 -34.20
CA GLN A 35 -18.04 52.17 -35.14
C GLN A 35 -18.37 50.91 -36.00
N ALA A 36 -19.60 50.67 -36.48
CA ALA A 36 -20.96 51.13 -36.13
C ALA A 36 -22.02 50.35 -36.96
N ALA A 37 -23.29 50.76 -36.79
CA ALA A 37 -24.50 50.44 -37.58
C ALA A 37 -25.20 49.09 -37.24
N ASP A 38 -26.45 49.04 -36.76
CA ASP A 38 -27.74 49.58 -37.29
C ASP A 38 -28.33 48.66 -38.38
N SER A 39 -29.64 48.33 -38.48
CA SER A 39 -30.87 48.74 -37.77
C SER A 39 -31.93 47.62 -37.84
N SER A 40 -32.99 47.68 -37.02
CA SER A 40 -34.33 47.24 -37.46
C SER A 40 -35.46 47.89 -36.65
N GLU A 41 -36.27 48.73 -37.31
CA GLU A 41 -37.53 49.28 -36.79
C GLU A 41 -38.71 48.32 -37.04
N LEU A 42 -39.78 48.45 -36.22
CA LEU A 42 -41.18 48.80 -36.58
C LEU A 42 -42.09 48.41 -35.38
N LYS A 43 -42.74 49.36 -34.67
CA LYS A 43 -44.10 49.93 -34.88
C LYS A 43 -45.20 48.84 -34.84
N GLU A 44 -46.28 48.92 -34.06
CA GLU A 44 -47.23 50.02 -33.75
C GLU A 44 -47.68 49.97 -32.27
N ALA A 45 -48.00 51.02 -31.51
CA ALA A 45 -48.85 52.22 -31.64
C ALA A 45 -50.16 52.10 -30.81
N SER A 46 -50.39 53.10 -29.95
CA SER A 46 -51.72 53.46 -29.42
C SER A 46 -51.70 54.95 -29.06
N ASP A 47 -52.61 55.69 -29.67
CA ASP A 47 -52.69 57.16 -29.71
C ASP A 47 -53.66 57.69 -28.64
N VAL A 48 -53.23 58.68 -27.84
CA VAL A 48 -54.09 59.81 -27.46
C VAL A 48 -53.28 61.13 -27.44
N LYS A 49 -53.30 61.81 -28.58
CA LYS A 49 -53.56 63.25 -28.82
C LYS A 49 -52.83 64.36 -28.03
N GLU A 50 -52.35 65.33 -28.80
CA GLU A 50 -51.66 66.58 -28.39
C GLU A 50 -52.46 67.51 -27.46
N THR A 51 -51.76 68.34 -26.67
CA THR A 51 -51.87 69.83 -26.74
C THR A 51 -50.68 70.55 -26.07
N GLY A 52 -50.08 71.53 -26.76
CA GLY A 52 -49.72 72.84 -26.20
C GLY A 52 -48.49 72.98 -25.25
N PRO A 53 -47.64 74.02 -25.41
CA PRO A 53 -46.43 74.18 -24.60
C PRO A 53 -46.63 74.94 -23.27
N ALA A 54 -45.62 74.75 -22.40
CA ALA A 54 -45.23 75.59 -21.26
C ALA A 54 -46.07 75.56 -19.96
N LYS A 55 -45.50 74.93 -18.91
CA LYS A 55 -45.09 75.62 -17.67
C LYS A 55 -44.17 74.73 -16.81
N LYS A 56 -43.17 75.34 -16.15
CA LYS A 56 -42.33 74.68 -15.15
C LYS A 56 -43.11 74.53 -13.84
N SER A 57 -43.39 73.31 -13.38
CA SER A 57 -43.89 73.06 -12.02
C SER A 57 -43.64 71.64 -11.50
N ALA A 58 -43.05 71.56 -10.30
CA ALA A 58 -43.06 70.46 -9.31
C ALA A 58 -42.74 68.99 -9.70
N SER A 59 -43.22 68.43 -10.81
CA SER A 59 -43.10 66.99 -11.11
C SER A 59 -41.66 66.53 -11.39
N ALA A 60 -40.86 67.40 -12.04
CA ALA A 60 -39.45 67.14 -12.28
C ALA A 60 -38.63 67.00 -10.98
N ILE A 61 -39.06 67.63 -9.88
CA ILE A 61 -38.37 67.59 -8.59
C ILE A 61 -38.67 66.27 -7.86
N LEU A 62 -39.88 65.73 -7.97
CA LEU A 62 -40.18 64.40 -7.43
C LEU A 62 -39.45 63.30 -8.20
N ALA A 63 -39.38 63.39 -9.53
CA ALA A 63 -38.68 62.41 -10.35
C ALA A 63 -37.16 62.37 -10.07
N THR A 64 -36.53 63.54 -9.88
CA THR A 64 -35.10 63.58 -9.50
C THR A 64 -34.86 63.09 -8.08
N ILE A 65 -35.74 63.39 -7.12
CA ILE A 65 -35.64 62.84 -5.75
C ILE A 65 -35.78 61.32 -5.75
N ILE A 66 -36.74 60.74 -6.48
CA ILE A 66 -36.93 59.29 -6.57
C ILE A 66 -35.71 58.62 -7.22
N SER A 67 -35.16 59.20 -8.29
CA SER A 67 -33.93 58.71 -8.94
C SER A 67 -32.71 58.76 -8.00
N LEU A 68 -32.59 59.82 -7.20
CA LEU A 68 -31.49 60.00 -6.24
C LEU A 68 -31.61 59.02 -5.06
N VAL A 69 -32.83 58.76 -4.57
CA VAL A 69 -33.09 57.72 -3.55
C VAL A 69 -32.82 56.31 -4.10
N ALA A 70 -33.18 56.03 -5.36
CA ALA A 70 -32.87 54.75 -6.01
C ALA A 70 -31.35 54.54 -6.16
N LEU A 71 -30.61 55.57 -6.59
CA LEU A 71 -29.14 55.56 -6.63
C LEU A 71 -28.53 55.35 -5.24
N GLY A 72 -29.06 56.00 -4.21
CA GLY A 72 -28.64 55.80 -2.82
C GLY A 72 -28.89 54.38 -2.32
N ALA A 73 -30.03 53.78 -2.67
CA ALA A 73 -30.37 52.40 -2.32
C ALA A 73 -29.47 51.37 -3.03
N VAL A 74 -29.15 51.58 -4.32
CA VAL A 74 -28.20 50.74 -5.07
C VAL A 74 -26.79 50.86 -4.51
N GLY A 75 -26.34 52.08 -4.18
CA GLY A 75 -25.03 52.31 -3.54
C GLY A 75 -24.93 51.66 -2.15
N ALA A 76 -25.96 51.79 -1.32
CA ALA A 76 -26.02 51.15 0.00
C ALA A 76 -26.08 49.61 -0.10
N GLY A 77 -26.85 49.08 -1.06
CA GLY A 77 -26.90 47.65 -1.36
C GLY A 77 -25.56 47.09 -1.82
N GLY A 78 -24.86 47.80 -2.72
CA GLY A 78 -23.52 47.47 -3.17
C GLY A 78 -22.50 47.47 -2.02
N TYR A 79 -22.53 48.49 -1.15
CA TYR A 79 -21.66 48.56 0.03
C TYR A 79 -21.88 47.39 1.00
N LEU A 80 -23.14 47.03 1.28
CA LEU A 80 -23.49 45.89 2.13
C LEU A 80 -23.12 44.53 1.50
N ALA A 81 -23.22 44.41 0.17
CA ALA A 81 -22.77 43.22 -0.56
C ALA A 81 -21.24 43.09 -0.52
N GLN A 82 -20.50 44.18 -0.77
CA GLN A 82 -19.04 44.25 -0.64
C GLN A 82 -18.60 43.83 0.77
N GLN A 83 -19.25 44.35 1.81
CA GLN A 83 -18.95 44.05 3.21
C GLN A 83 -19.22 42.57 3.59
N LYS A 84 -20.18 41.91 2.93
CA LYS A 84 -20.39 40.46 3.09
C LYS A 84 -19.37 39.61 2.33
N LEU A 85 -18.93 40.06 1.15
CA LEU A 85 -17.86 39.38 0.41
C LEU A 85 -16.54 39.40 1.19
N THR A 86 -16.12 40.56 1.69
CA THR A 86 -14.87 40.66 2.46
C THR A 86 -14.90 39.80 3.74
N GLN A 87 -16.03 39.73 4.43
CA GLN A 87 -16.21 38.82 5.59
C GLN A 87 -16.17 37.33 5.22
N LEU A 88 -16.59 36.96 4.01
CA LEU A 88 -16.48 35.58 3.51
C LEU A 88 -15.02 35.25 3.17
N GLU A 89 -14.32 36.18 2.55
CA GLU A 89 -12.93 36.06 2.12
C GLU A 89 -11.97 36.01 3.32
N GLU A 90 -12.21 36.82 4.36
CA GLU A 90 -11.51 36.70 5.66
C GLU A 90 -11.75 35.33 6.32
N ARG A 91 -12.99 34.82 6.32
CA ARG A 91 -13.30 33.49 6.87
C ARG A 91 -12.67 32.35 6.07
N PHE A 92 -12.59 32.49 4.74
CA PHE A 92 -11.90 31.53 3.89
C PHE A 92 -10.41 31.52 4.18
N ASN A 93 -9.77 32.70 4.21
CA ASN A 93 -8.34 32.86 4.51
C ASN A 93 -7.96 32.41 5.93
N GLN A 94 -8.83 32.62 6.92
CA GLN A 94 -8.63 32.08 8.28
C GLN A 94 -8.73 30.56 8.31
N ARG A 95 -9.67 29.96 7.55
CA ARG A 95 -9.87 28.51 7.52
C ARG A 95 -8.77 27.78 6.74
N SER A 96 -8.31 28.36 5.62
CA SER A 96 -7.15 27.84 4.88
C SER A 96 -5.86 27.97 5.68
N ALA A 97 -5.63 29.09 6.37
CA ALA A 97 -4.49 29.25 7.27
C ALA A 97 -4.50 28.23 8.43
N ALA A 98 -5.68 27.97 9.03
CA ALA A 98 -5.82 26.95 10.07
C ALA A 98 -5.53 25.54 9.54
N GLN A 99 -6.10 25.18 8.39
CA GLN A 99 -5.87 23.88 7.74
C GLN A 99 -4.40 23.70 7.30
N GLN A 100 -3.73 24.78 6.88
CA GLN A 100 -2.32 24.76 6.55
C GLN A 100 -1.44 24.61 7.81
N LEU A 101 -1.82 25.22 8.93
CA LEU A 101 -1.16 25.01 10.22
C LEU A 101 -1.27 23.54 10.67
N GLU A 102 -2.47 22.96 10.55
CA GLU A 102 -2.75 21.56 10.91
C GLU A 102 -2.00 20.57 10.02
N ALA A 103 -1.96 20.80 8.70
CA ALA A 103 -1.15 20.01 7.79
C ALA A 103 0.36 20.13 8.09
N THR A 104 0.84 21.32 8.46
CA THR A 104 2.24 21.51 8.85
C THR A 104 2.57 20.83 10.18
N ALA A 105 1.64 20.84 11.14
CA ALA A 105 1.76 20.11 12.41
C ALA A 105 1.82 18.58 12.16
N ALA A 106 0.92 18.03 11.35
CA ALA A 106 0.93 16.62 10.98
C ALA A 106 2.23 16.20 10.27
N VAL A 107 2.80 17.05 9.41
CA VAL A 107 4.11 16.82 8.78
C VAL A 107 5.25 16.87 9.81
N ASN A 108 5.19 17.78 10.79
CA ASN A 108 6.18 17.84 11.86
C ASN A 108 6.12 16.62 12.79
N ASP A 109 4.93 16.16 13.15
CA ASP A 109 4.73 14.94 13.96
C ASP A 109 5.20 13.69 13.19
N ALA A 110 4.92 13.61 11.89
CA ALA A 110 5.45 12.55 11.02
C ALA A 110 6.99 12.59 10.95
N ASN A 111 7.59 13.78 10.81
CA ASN A 111 9.05 13.94 10.81
C ASN A 111 9.66 13.56 12.17
N ALA A 112 9.00 13.88 13.28
CA ALA A 112 9.44 13.48 14.62
C ALA A 112 9.38 11.96 14.80
N ALA A 113 8.30 11.30 14.37
CA ALA A 113 8.18 9.84 14.38
C ALA A 113 9.23 9.16 13.48
N VAL A 114 9.56 9.74 12.32
CA VAL A 114 10.63 9.26 11.44
C VAL A 114 12.01 9.44 12.09
N ALA A 115 12.25 10.53 12.82
CA ALA A 115 13.48 10.75 13.56
C ALA A 115 13.65 9.75 14.72
N GLU A 116 12.60 9.54 15.52
CA GLU A 116 12.58 8.53 16.59
C GLU A 116 12.79 7.11 16.04
N LEU A 117 12.14 6.76 14.93
CA LEU A 117 12.35 5.48 14.26
C LEU A 117 13.80 5.33 13.76
N THR A 118 14.38 6.41 13.22
CA THR A 118 15.79 6.42 12.77
C THR A 118 16.76 6.26 13.93
N GLU A 119 16.51 6.91 15.07
CA GLU A 119 17.31 6.76 16.29
C GLU A 119 17.21 5.33 16.85
N SER A 120 16.01 4.76 16.91
CA SER A 120 15.81 3.36 17.32
C SER A 120 16.53 2.37 16.38
N PHE A 121 16.55 2.64 15.08
CA PHE A 121 17.27 1.83 14.10
C PHE A 121 18.79 1.93 14.29
N GLN A 122 19.33 3.13 14.54
CA GLN A 122 20.74 3.32 14.87
C GLN A 122 21.13 2.60 16.16
N GLN A 123 20.27 2.63 17.18
CA GLN A 123 20.49 1.92 18.44
C GLN A 123 20.51 0.39 18.24
N ILE A 124 19.52 -0.16 17.53
CA ILE A 124 19.47 -1.58 17.16
C ILE A 124 20.71 -1.97 16.32
N GLN A 125 21.15 -1.09 15.41
CA GLN A 125 22.32 -1.34 14.58
C GLN A 125 23.63 -1.30 15.39
N ALA A 126 23.76 -0.39 16.35
CA ALA A 126 24.88 -0.35 17.29
C ALA A 126 24.91 -1.59 18.20
N GLU A 127 23.75 -2.05 18.68
CA GLU A 127 23.63 -3.30 19.44
C GLU A 127 24.02 -4.52 18.58
N LYS A 128 23.55 -4.57 17.32
CA LYS A 128 23.97 -5.58 16.32
C LYS A 128 25.49 -5.61 16.14
N VAL A 129 26.13 -4.44 16.03
CA VAL A 129 27.58 -4.32 15.89
C VAL A 129 28.29 -4.83 17.15
N ALA A 130 27.81 -4.46 18.35
CA ALA A 130 28.32 -4.95 19.62
C ALA A 130 28.19 -6.47 19.75
N GLN A 131 27.04 -7.05 19.41
CA GLN A 131 26.81 -8.50 19.37
C GLN A 131 27.75 -9.20 18.36
N THR A 132 27.99 -8.62 17.18
CA THR A 132 28.98 -9.19 16.23
C THR A 132 30.42 -9.10 16.74
N ALA A 133 30.78 -8.06 17.49
CA ALA A 133 32.09 -7.97 18.14
C ALA A 133 32.23 -9.01 19.27
N GLU A 134 31.18 -9.23 20.07
CA GLU A 134 31.14 -10.30 21.07
C GLU A 134 31.30 -11.68 20.42
N ILE A 135 30.56 -11.96 19.34
CA ILE A 135 30.70 -13.18 18.53
C ILE A 135 32.13 -13.34 18.00
N ALA A 136 32.77 -12.27 17.51
CA ALA A 136 34.17 -12.33 17.06
C ALA A 136 35.13 -12.67 18.22
N THR A 137 34.95 -12.11 19.42
CA THR A 137 35.77 -12.49 20.59
C THR A 137 35.49 -13.92 21.07
N LEU A 138 34.26 -14.42 20.91
CA LEU A 138 33.92 -15.83 21.17
C LEU A 138 34.59 -16.75 20.14
N GLN A 139 34.63 -16.36 18.86
CA GLN A 139 35.36 -17.07 17.80
C GLN A 139 36.88 -17.10 18.06
N GLU A 140 37.47 -16.01 18.54
CA GLU A 140 38.90 -15.97 18.88
C GLU A 140 39.22 -16.86 20.10
N ARG A 141 38.41 -16.82 21.16
CA ARG A 141 38.50 -17.75 22.30
C ARG A 141 38.31 -19.20 21.87
N LEU A 142 37.40 -19.47 20.93
CA LEU A 142 37.20 -20.80 20.37
C LEU A 142 38.42 -21.24 19.54
N SER A 143 39.03 -20.32 18.76
CA SER A 143 40.26 -20.57 18.00
C SER A 143 41.44 -20.92 18.90
N ASP A 144 41.62 -20.22 20.03
CA ASP A 144 42.66 -20.53 21.01
C ASP A 144 42.39 -21.83 21.79
N ALA A 145 41.12 -22.14 22.07
CA ALA A 145 40.73 -23.44 22.60
C ALA A 145 41.04 -24.56 21.58
N ILE A 146 40.71 -24.38 20.29
CA ILE A 146 41.03 -25.32 19.21
C ILE A 146 42.54 -25.58 19.14
N LYS A 147 43.39 -24.55 19.20
CA LYS A 147 44.86 -24.72 19.24
C LYS A 147 45.35 -25.53 20.45
N GLN A 148 44.69 -25.42 21.60
CA GLN A 148 44.99 -26.26 22.77
C GLN A 148 44.52 -27.71 22.58
N VAL A 149 43.38 -27.94 21.92
CA VAL A 149 42.84 -29.29 21.68
C VAL A 149 43.53 -29.97 20.46
N GLU A 150 44.12 -29.22 19.54
CA GLU A 150 45.02 -29.71 18.47
C GLU A 150 46.28 -30.42 19.00
N ALA A 151 46.61 -30.29 20.29
CA ALA A 151 47.63 -31.10 20.94
C ALA A 151 47.19 -32.57 21.19
N GLY A 152 45.90 -32.90 21.03
CA GLY A 152 45.29 -34.22 21.23
C GLY A 152 44.45 -34.69 20.04
N ARG A 153 45.07 -34.74 18.85
CA ARG A 153 44.38 -34.69 17.54
C ARG A 153 43.23 -35.69 17.29
N GLU A 154 43.35 -36.97 17.63
CA GLU A 154 42.36 -37.97 17.17
C GLU A 154 40.99 -37.88 17.88
N ARG A 155 40.96 -37.45 19.15
CA ARG A 155 39.69 -37.21 19.87
C ARG A 155 39.16 -35.79 19.67
N SER A 156 40.05 -34.86 19.32
CA SER A 156 39.73 -33.47 18.98
C SER A 156 38.77 -33.37 17.79
N GLU A 157 39.03 -34.07 16.69
CA GLU A 157 38.25 -33.86 15.45
C GLU A 157 36.79 -34.28 15.62
N SER A 158 36.53 -35.37 16.35
CA SER A 158 35.16 -35.83 16.63
C SER A 158 34.44 -34.89 17.60
N ASP A 159 35.08 -34.48 18.70
CA ASP A 159 34.49 -33.53 19.66
C ASP A 159 34.26 -32.15 18.99
N TRP A 160 35.12 -31.71 18.05
CA TRP A 160 34.94 -30.51 17.22
C TRP A 160 33.75 -30.61 16.25
N ARG A 161 33.69 -31.68 15.44
CA ARG A 161 32.58 -31.91 14.50
C ARG A 161 31.23 -31.96 15.22
N LEU A 162 31.19 -32.52 16.44
CA LEU A 162 29.98 -32.59 17.25
C LEU A 162 29.60 -31.21 17.84
N ALA A 163 30.57 -30.35 18.15
CA ALA A 163 30.31 -28.95 18.53
C ALA A 163 29.78 -28.10 17.36
N GLU A 164 30.30 -28.30 16.14
CA GLU A 164 29.76 -27.66 14.93
C GLU A 164 28.33 -28.14 14.63
N ALA A 165 28.07 -29.44 14.76
CA ALA A 165 26.72 -29.99 14.69
C ALA A 165 25.76 -29.32 15.70
N GLU A 166 26.20 -29.11 16.96
CA GLU A 166 25.40 -28.38 17.96
C GLU A 166 25.16 -26.91 17.56
N TYR A 167 26.17 -26.22 17.05
CA TYR A 167 26.04 -24.83 16.59
C TYR A 167 24.99 -24.71 15.49
N LEU A 168 25.03 -25.59 14.48
CA LEU A 168 24.03 -25.62 13.40
C LEU A 168 22.62 -25.92 13.91
N LEU A 169 22.46 -26.86 14.86
CA LEU A 169 21.15 -27.15 15.47
C LEU A 169 20.59 -25.96 16.26
N ARG A 170 21.44 -25.27 17.04
CA ARG A 170 21.05 -24.03 17.75
C ARG A 170 20.65 -22.94 16.76
N LEU A 171 21.43 -22.74 15.70
CA LEU A 171 21.15 -21.75 14.65
C LEU A 171 19.86 -22.07 13.88
N ALA A 172 19.56 -23.35 13.62
CA ALA A 172 18.31 -23.77 12.98
C ALA A 172 17.08 -23.44 13.84
N ASN A 173 17.16 -23.73 15.14
CA ASN A 173 16.11 -23.39 16.11
C ASN A 173 15.93 -21.86 16.21
N GLN A 174 17.03 -21.09 16.26
CA GLN A 174 16.99 -19.63 16.26
C GLN A 174 16.36 -19.06 14.99
N ARG A 175 16.71 -19.58 13.81
CA ARG A 175 16.15 -19.12 12.53
C ARG A 175 14.65 -19.32 12.44
N ILE A 176 14.10 -20.43 12.92
CA ILE A 176 12.64 -20.63 12.95
C ILE A 176 11.95 -19.57 13.81
N LEU A 177 12.51 -19.27 14.99
CA LEU A 177 11.96 -18.24 15.88
C LEU A 177 12.04 -16.81 15.31
N MET A 178 13.02 -16.53 14.44
CA MET A 178 13.26 -15.18 13.89
C MET A 178 12.66 -14.96 12.48
N GLU A 179 12.75 -15.95 11.60
CA GLU A 179 12.38 -15.84 10.19
C GLU A 179 10.99 -16.43 9.89
N ASN A 180 10.47 -17.28 10.78
CA ASN A 180 9.30 -18.14 10.59
C ASN A 180 9.27 -18.77 9.18
N ARG A 181 10.39 -19.37 8.76
CA ARG A 181 10.54 -20.11 7.50
C ARG A 181 11.22 -21.45 7.71
N ALA A 182 10.73 -22.49 7.03
CA ALA A 182 11.28 -23.84 7.13
C ALA A 182 12.58 -24.01 6.32
N GLU A 183 12.71 -23.35 5.17
CA GLU A 183 13.82 -23.53 4.22
C GLU A 183 15.21 -23.28 4.83
N GLY A 184 15.41 -22.13 5.48
CA GLY A 184 16.69 -21.79 6.09
C GLY A 184 17.11 -22.74 7.22
N ALA A 185 16.13 -23.28 7.97
CA ALA A 185 16.39 -24.29 8.99
C ALA A 185 16.64 -25.68 8.38
N LEU A 186 15.91 -26.07 7.33
CA LEU A 186 16.14 -27.32 6.60
C LEU A 186 17.55 -27.42 6.04
N ALA A 187 18.08 -26.32 5.48
CA ALA A 187 19.46 -26.26 5.00
C ALA A 187 20.47 -26.55 6.13
N LEU A 188 20.26 -25.96 7.32
CA LEU A 188 21.11 -26.19 8.49
C LEU A 188 20.99 -27.63 9.02
N LEU A 189 19.78 -28.17 9.15
CA LEU A 189 19.56 -29.55 9.61
C LEU A 189 20.17 -30.60 8.65
N ARG A 190 20.11 -30.37 7.33
CA ARG A 190 20.75 -31.24 6.33
C ARG A 190 22.28 -31.17 6.39
N SER A 191 22.84 -29.99 6.64
CA SER A 191 24.28 -29.84 6.94
C SER A 191 24.66 -30.58 8.23
N THR A 192 23.83 -30.53 9.28
CA THR A 192 24.04 -31.33 10.49
C THR A 192 24.03 -32.83 10.21
N ASP A 193 23.08 -33.37 9.43
CA ASP A 193 23.08 -34.82 9.12
C ASP A 193 24.32 -35.23 8.32
N THR A 194 24.81 -34.35 7.45
CA THR A 194 26.07 -34.59 6.71
C THR A 194 27.25 -34.74 7.67
N ILE A 195 27.39 -33.83 8.65
CA ILE A 195 28.44 -33.92 9.69
C ILE A 195 28.29 -35.18 10.54
N LEU A 196 27.07 -35.51 10.98
CA LEU A 196 26.80 -36.71 11.78
C LEU A 196 26.98 -38.02 10.99
N LYS A 197 26.84 -37.98 9.67
CA LYS A 197 27.15 -39.10 8.77
C LYS A 197 28.65 -39.29 8.60
N GLU A 198 29.42 -38.21 8.49
CA GLU A 198 30.90 -38.27 8.38
C GLU A 198 31.58 -38.70 9.68
N LEU A 199 30.94 -38.48 10.84
CA LEU A 199 31.41 -38.97 12.15
C LEU A 199 31.36 -40.51 12.29
N ASP A 200 30.50 -41.19 11.52
CA ASP A 200 30.31 -42.66 11.46
C ASP A 200 30.26 -43.41 12.82
N ASP A 201 29.76 -42.74 13.87
CA ASP A 201 29.64 -43.29 15.21
C ASP A 201 28.22 -43.84 15.48
N VAL A 202 28.15 -45.13 15.83
CA VAL A 202 26.93 -45.84 16.22
C VAL A 202 26.25 -45.20 17.43
N SER A 203 27.00 -44.58 18.34
CA SER A 203 26.46 -43.90 19.52
C SER A 203 25.57 -42.69 19.18
N LEU A 204 25.74 -42.12 17.98
CA LEU A 204 24.96 -40.99 17.48
C LEU A 204 23.62 -41.40 16.85
N TYR A 205 23.29 -42.70 16.79
CA TYR A 205 22.05 -43.18 16.18
C TYR A 205 20.76 -42.51 16.73
N PRO A 206 20.56 -42.35 18.06
CA PRO A 206 19.37 -41.67 18.60
C PRO A 206 19.27 -40.19 18.20
N LEU A 207 20.42 -39.53 18.06
CA LEU A 207 20.50 -38.16 17.55
C LEU A 207 20.12 -38.09 16.06
N ARG A 208 20.67 -38.98 15.22
CA ARG A 208 20.33 -39.02 13.78
C ARG A 208 18.85 -39.38 13.56
N GLN A 209 18.26 -40.25 14.38
CA GLN A 209 16.82 -40.53 14.36
C GLN A 209 16.00 -39.27 14.70
N SER A 210 16.39 -38.52 15.73
CA SER A 210 15.73 -37.28 16.15
C SER A 210 15.84 -36.20 15.07
N LEU A 211 17.01 -36.07 14.45
CA LEU A 211 17.27 -35.16 13.34
C LEU A 211 16.45 -35.51 12.08
N ALA A 212 16.38 -36.78 11.70
CA ALA A 212 15.55 -37.23 10.58
C ALA A 212 14.05 -36.94 10.83
N SER A 213 13.58 -37.11 12.07
CA SER A 213 12.23 -36.69 12.48
C SER A 213 12.04 -35.17 12.31
N ASP A 214 12.97 -34.35 12.80
CA ASP A 214 12.86 -32.89 12.72
C ASP A 214 12.94 -32.36 11.28
N ILE A 215 13.78 -32.96 10.43
CA ILE A 215 13.79 -32.70 8.98
C ILE A 215 12.43 -33.06 8.37
N SER A 216 11.90 -34.26 8.65
CA SER A 216 10.61 -34.72 8.11
C SER A 216 9.44 -33.80 8.52
N LYS A 217 9.46 -33.26 9.74
CA LYS A 217 8.49 -32.25 10.20
C LYS A 217 8.56 -31.00 9.34
N LEU A 218 9.75 -30.45 9.11
CA LEU A 218 9.91 -29.23 8.30
C LEU A 218 9.60 -29.46 6.81
N GLU A 219 9.94 -30.63 6.25
CA GLU A 219 9.59 -30.99 4.86
C GLU A 219 8.07 -31.12 4.65
N SER A 220 7.29 -31.32 5.72
CA SER A 220 5.82 -31.29 5.67
C SER A 220 5.21 -29.88 5.66
N VAL A 221 6.00 -28.83 5.91
CA VAL A 221 5.55 -27.44 5.87
C VAL A 221 5.41 -27.00 4.40
N PRO A 222 4.25 -26.46 3.97
CA PRO A 222 4.09 -25.96 2.60
C PRO A 222 5.06 -24.82 2.29
N ASN A 223 5.86 -24.96 1.22
CA ASN A 223 6.67 -23.87 0.69
C ASN A 223 5.79 -22.95 -0.15
N LEU A 224 5.70 -21.68 0.25
CA LEU A 224 5.01 -20.64 -0.52
C LEU A 224 6.05 -19.84 -1.33
N ASP A 225 5.79 -19.69 -2.63
CA ASP A 225 6.49 -18.74 -3.51
C ASP A 225 6.03 -17.31 -3.18
N ILE A 226 6.72 -16.65 -2.25
CA ILE A 226 6.38 -15.30 -1.78
C ILE A 226 6.62 -14.28 -2.90
N GLU A 227 7.73 -14.42 -3.62
CA GLU A 227 8.17 -13.57 -4.71
C GLU A 227 7.19 -13.62 -5.89
N GLY A 228 6.82 -14.82 -6.35
CA GLY A 228 5.82 -15.02 -7.39
C GLY A 228 4.43 -14.58 -6.96
N THR A 229 4.04 -14.80 -5.70
CA THR A 229 2.76 -14.28 -5.17
C THR A 229 2.75 -12.76 -5.11
N TYR A 230 3.85 -12.12 -4.71
CA TYR A 230 4.01 -10.66 -4.68
C TYR A 230 3.89 -10.05 -6.09
N LEU A 231 4.57 -10.64 -7.07
CA LEU A 231 4.49 -10.24 -8.48
C LEU A 231 3.09 -10.48 -9.06
N ARG A 232 2.41 -11.57 -8.66
CA ARG A 232 1.02 -11.82 -9.04
C ARG A 232 0.09 -10.71 -8.51
N VAL A 233 0.24 -10.28 -7.27
CA VAL A 233 -0.53 -9.14 -6.72
C VAL A 233 -0.15 -7.82 -7.43
N ALA A 234 1.13 -7.60 -7.76
CA ALA A 234 1.57 -6.42 -8.50
C ALA A 234 0.88 -6.31 -9.88
N ALA A 235 0.76 -7.43 -10.60
CA ALA A 235 0.04 -7.49 -11.87
C ALA A 235 -1.47 -7.21 -11.71
N LEU A 236 -2.09 -7.56 -10.57
CA LEU A 236 -3.48 -7.20 -10.27
C LEU A 236 -3.63 -5.71 -9.93
N ILE A 237 -2.63 -5.10 -9.26
CA ILE A 237 -2.59 -3.65 -9.01
C ILE A 237 -2.58 -2.89 -10.34
N GLU A 238 -1.67 -3.20 -11.24
CA GLU A 238 -1.62 -2.55 -12.56
C GLU A 238 -2.93 -2.73 -13.32
N ARG A 239 -3.48 -3.95 -13.35
CA ARG A 239 -4.76 -4.24 -14.02
C ARG A 239 -5.96 -3.53 -13.38
N SER A 240 -5.90 -3.15 -12.11
CA SER A 240 -6.98 -2.42 -11.43
C SER A 240 -7.11 -0.96 -11.91
N LYS A 241 -6.06 -0.38 -12.50
CA LYS A 241 -6.07 0.99 -13.03
C LYS A 241 -7.01 1.14 -14.24
N ASP A 242 -7.09 0.10 -15.07
CA ASP A 242 -7.91 0.04 -16.28
C ASP A 242 -9.36 -0.43 -16.04
N LEU A 243 -9.80 -0.51 -14.78
CA LEU A 243 -11.15 -0.98 -14.45
C LEU A 243 -12.24 -0.01 -14.94
N PRO A 244 -13.16 -0.47 -15.82
CA PRO A 244 -14.30 0.32 -16.25
C PRO A 244 -15.32 0.40 -15.12
N THR A 245 -15.62 1.62 -14.70
CA THR A 245 -16.60 1.90 -13.65
C THR A 245 -18.01 1.85 -14.23
N LEU A 246 -18.97 1.31 -13.45
CA LEU A 246 -20.39 1.36 -13.80
C LEU A 246 -20.80 2.80 -14.14
N THR A 247 -21.53 2.99 -15.23
CA THR A 247 -22.00 4.33 -15.62
C THR A 247 -23.16 4.78 -14.71
N LEU A 248 -23.35 6.10 -14.58
CA LEU A 248 -24.29 6.70 -13.60
C LEU A 248 -25.76 6.26 -13.76
N GLU A 249 -26.14 5.65 -14.90
CA GLU A 249 -27.47 5.05 -15.08
C GLU A 249 -27.66 3.76 -14.27
N GLN A 250 -26.59 3.01 -14.01
CA GLN A 250 -26.60 1.80 -13.17
C GLN A 250 -26.33 2.11 -11.69
N GLN A 251 -25.56 3.16 -11.39
CA GLN A 251 -25.22 3.52 -9.99
C GLN A 251 -26.37 4.12 -9.19
N ARG A 252 -27.43 4.66 -9.83
CA ARG A 252 -28.63 5.21 -9.17
C ARG A 252 -29.47 4.20 -8.37
N GLN A 253 -29.01 2.96 -8.20
CA GLN A 253 -29.64 1.90 -7.41
C GLN A 253 -28.88 1.53 -6.12
N LEU A 254 -27.71 2.10 -5.85
CA LEU A 254 -26.91 1.78 -4.65
C LEU A 254 -27.01 2.89 -3.57
N PRO A 255 -27.16 2.55 -2.27
CA PRO A 255 -27.10 3.53 -1.19
C PRO A 255 -25.67 4.04 -0.98
N GLU A 256 -25.52 5.34 -0.77
CA GLU A 256 -24.23 5.96 -0.41
C GLU A 256 -23.78 5.50 0.98
N LEU A 257 -22.60 4.86 1.07
CA LEU A 257 -21.99 4.37 2.31
C LEU A 257 -20.48 4.69 2.37
N ILE A 258 -20.12 5.94 2.07
CA ILE A 258 -18.71 6.40 2.11
C ILE A 258 -18.27 6.77 3.56
N ASP A 259 -19.20 6.98 4.49
CA ASP A 259 -18.91 7.60 5.80
C ASP A 259 -18.39 6.64 6.90
N ASN A 260 -18.39 5.31 6.68
CA ASN A 260 -18.19 4.31 7.75
C ASN A 260 -16.97 3.39 7.58
N VAL A 261 -15.82 3.89 7.07
CA VAL A 261 -14.61 3.06 6.85
C VAL A 261 -13.49 3.31 7.90
N ILE A 262 -13.62 4.31 8.78
CA ILE A 262 -12.59 4.66 9.78
C ILE A 262 -13.17 4.76 11.21
N SER A 263 -13.93 3.74 11.64
CA SER A 263 -14.07 3.38 13.06
C SER A 263 -14.75 2.03 13.23
N GLU A 264 -13.96 0.97 13.34
CA GLU A 264 -14.36 -0.19 14.11
C GLU A 264 -13.13 -0.71 14.86
N GLN A 265 -13.02 -0.31 16.14
CA GLN A 265 -12.03 -0.85 17.06
C GLN A 265 -12.39 -2.30 17.36
N VAL A 266 -11.41 -3.20 17.25
CA VAL A 266 -11.64 -4.64 17.47
C VAL A 266 -11.63 -4.94 18.96
N ASP A 267 -12.81 -5.07 19.55
CA ASP A 267 -12.95 -5.70 20.87
C ASP A 267 -12.96 -7.23 20.76
N ALA A 268 -12.17 -7.87 21.61
CA ALA A 268 -11.72 -9.25 21.44
C ALA A 268 -12.65 -10.30 22.09
N GLU A 269 -13.94 -10.36 21.72
CA GLU A 269 -14.83 -11.37 22.33
C GLU A 269 -16.03 -11.87 21.49
N THR A 270 -15.88 -12.15 20.18
CA THR A 270 -16.94 -12.89 19.42
C THR A 270 -16.40 -13.77 18.30
N GLN A 271 -16.17 -15.06 18.59
CA GLN A 271 -15.76 -16.06 17.58
C GLN A 271 -16.79 -17.19 17.35
N GLN A 272 -17.99 -17.12 17.95
CA GLN A 272 -19.03 -18.16 17.83
C GLN A 272 -20.42 -17.70 17.32
N ASN A 273 -20.69 -16.39 17.14
CA ASN A 273 -22.00 -15.92 16.67
C ASN A 273 -22.11 -15.66 15.16
N ILE A 274 -20.99 -15.69 14.42
CA ILE A 274 -20.94 -15.27 12.99
C ILE A 274 -21.75 -16.22 12.08
N THR A 275 -21.79 -17.53 12.39
CA THR A 275 -22.51 -18.53 11.59
C THR A 275 -24.03 -18.37 11.60
N ASN A 276 -24.61 -17.92 12.73
CA ASN A 276 -26.06 -17.79 12.90
C ASN A 276 -26.65 -16.49 12.32
N GLY A 277 -25.83 -15.46 12.11
CA GLY A 277 -26.25 -14.23 11.43
C GLY A 277 -26.45 -14.42 9.93
N PHE A 278 -25.54 -15.15 9.28
CA PHE A 278 -25.50 -15.31 7.82
C PHE A 278 -26.74 -16.03 7.26
N ALA A 279 -27.20 -17.10 7.94
CA ALA A 279 -28.40 -17.84 7.54
C ALA A 279 -29.68 -16.99 7.60
N LYS A 280 -29.79 -16.07 8.58
CA LYS A 280 -30.95 -15.16 8.71
C LYS A 280 -30.93 -14.02 7.70
N ALA A 281 -29.75 -13.57 7.25
CA ALA A 281 -29.62 -12.55 6.22
C ALA A 281 -30.12 -13.04 4.85
N ILE A 282 -29.70 -14.24 4.43
CA ILE A 282 -30.10 -14.83 3.15
C ILE A 282 -31.62 -15.07 3.08
N SER A 283 -32.24 -15.56 4.15
CA SER A 283 -33.70 -15.81 4.18
C SER A 283 -34.60 -14.56 4.10
N LYS A 284 -34.04 -13.34 4.16
CA LYS A 284 -34.78 -12.09 3.99
C LYS A 284 -34.65 -11.48 2.59
N LEU A 285 -33.72 -11.96 1.77
CA LEU A 285 -33.41 -11.39 0.44
C LEU A 285 -34.40 -11.79 -0.67
N GLU A 286 -35.17 -12.88 -0.52
CA GLU A 286 -36.18 -13.29 -1.53
C GLU A 286 -37.48 -12.47 -1.50
N SER A 287 -37.76 -11.74 -0.43
CA SER A 287 -39.11 -11.17 -0.17
C SER A 287 -39.30 -9.70 -0.59
N LEU A 288 -38.31 -9.06 -1.22
CA LEU A 288 -38.34 -7.61 -1.48
C LEU A 288 -37.92 -7.19 -2.90
N ILE A 289 -38.46 -7.88 -3.92
CA ILE A 289 -38.43 -7.40 -5.31
C ILE A 289 -39.76 -6.72 -5.61
N VAL A 290 -39.79 -5.38 -5.53
CA VAL A 290 -40.89 -4.55 -6.01
C VAL A 290 -40.38 -3.67 -7.13
N ILE A 291 -40.79 -3.96 -8.36
CA ILE A 291 -40.47 -3.15 -9.54
C ILE A 291 -41.47 -2.00 -9.60
N GLN A 292 -41.02 -0.77 -9.37
CA GLN A 292 -41.84 0.41 -9.62
C GLN A 292 -41.00 1.50 -10.28
N ARG A 293 -41.35 1.84 -11.52
CA ARG A 293 -40.83 3.03 -12.22
C ARG A 293 -41.63 4.25 -11.77
N HIS A 294 -40.98 5.40 -11.68
CA HIS A 294 -41.55 6.66 -12.17
C HIS A 294 -40.46 7.70 -12.43
N ASP A 295 -40.74 8.59 -13.38
CA ASP A 295 -39.89 9.69 -13.84
C ASP A 295 -39.86 10.89 -12.88
N GLN A 296 -39.11 11.94 -13.28
CA GLN A 296 -38.94 13.32 -12.74
C GLN A 296 -37.59 13.54 -12.02
N PRO A 297 -37.06 14.78 -12.01
CA PRO A 297 -36.55 15.52 -13.17
C PRO A 297 -35.01 15.67 -13.10
N VAL A 298 -34.39 16.37 -14.06
CA VAL A 298 -32.93 16.50 -14.15
C VAL A 298 -32.37 17.38 -13.02
N GLU A 299 -31.68 16.75 -12.06
CA GLU A 299 -30.83 17.40 -11.06
C GLU A 299 -29.34 17.37 -11.45
N PRO A 300 -28.52 18.31 -10.97
CA PRO A 300 -27.27 18.70 -11.64
C PRO A 300 -26.15 17.65 -11.51
N ILE A 301 -25.30 17.66 -12.54
CA ILE A 301 -24.16 16.77 -12.78
C ILE A 301 -23.28 16.63 -11.52
N LEU A 302 -23.32 15.44 -10.90
CA LEU A 302 -22.33 14.99 -9.91
C LEU A 302 -21.28 14.10 -10.59
N SER A 303 -20.06 14.15 -10.09
CA SER A 303 -18.87 14.15 -10.96
C SER A 303 -18.27 12.77 -11.29
N PRO A 304 -17.45 12.68 -12.36
CA PRO A 304 -16.65 11.49 -12.71
C PRO A 304 -15.67 10.96 -11.63
N ASP A 305 -15.57 11.62 -10.49
CA ASP A 305 -14.51 11.38 -9.49
C ASP A 305 -14.71 10.10 -8.67
N GLN A 306 -15.95 9.66 -8.43
CA GLN A 306 -16.22 8.51 -7.55
C GLN A 306 -15.52 7.23 -8.04
N GLY A 307 -15.50 7.02 -9.36
CA GLY A 307 -14.82 5.88 -9.99
C GLY A 307 -13.30 5.87 -9.80
N HIS A 308 -12.68 7.06 -9.69
CA HIS A 308 -11.25 7.20 -9.41
C HIS A 308 -10.93 6.79 -7.98
N TYR A 309 -11.71 7.27 -6.99
CA TYR A 309 -11.53 6.89 -5.58
C TYR A 309 -11.69 5.39 -5.33
N LEU A 310 -12.63 4.73 -6.02
CA LEU A 310 -12.81 3.28 -5.89
C LEU A 310 -11.61 2.48 -6.42
N ARG A 311 -11.04 2.88 -7.57
CA ARG A 311 -9.79 2.28 -8.08
C ARG A 311 -8.62 2.51 -7.12
N GLN A 312 -8.48 3.73 -6.59
CA GLN A 312 -7.43 4.05 -5.61
C GLN A 312 -7.56 3.23 -4.32
N ASN A 313 -8.78 2.99 -3.84
CA ASN A 313 -9.04 2.17 -2.65
C ASN A 313 -8.72 0.69 -2.91
N ILE A 314 -9.09 0.16 -4.08
CA ILE A 314 -8.69 -1.20 -4.51
C ILE A 314 -7.16 -1.32 -4.56
N GLN A 315 -6.47 -0.37 -5.20
CA GLN A 315 -5.01 -0.34 -5.25
C GLN A 315 -4.40 -0.35 -3.83
N MET A 316 -4.85 0.53 -2.94
CA MET A 316 -4.39 0.58 -1.55
C MET A 316 -4.60 -0.75 -0.81
N LEU A 317 -5.75 -1.41 -1.00
CA LEU A 317 -6.02 -2.72 -0.39
C LEU A 317 -5.10 -3.82 -0.93
N LEU A 318 -4.76 -3.78 -2.22
CA LEU A 318 -3.81 -4.74 -2.82
C LEU A 318 -2.37 -4.47 -2.38
N GLU A 319 -1.96 -3.21 -2.24
CA GLU A 319 -0.67 -2.82 -1.66
C GLU A 319 -0.55 -3.24 -0.18
N GLN A 320 -1.62 -3.07 0.60
CA GLN A 320 -1.71 -3.61 1.97
C GLN A 320 -1.56 -5.13 1.99
N ALA A 321 -2.17 -5.84 1.03
CA ALA A 321 -2.00 -7.29 0.90
C ALA A 321 -0.55 -7.66 0.55
N GLN A 322 0.14 -6.92 -0.33
CA GLN A 322 1.57 -7.14 -0.60
C GLN A 322 2.43 -6.97 0.66
N LEU A 323 2.22 -5.92 1.44
CA LEU A 323 2.95 -5.70 2.69
C LEU A 323 2.64 -6.81 3.72
N ALA A 324 1.38 -7.24 3.81
CA ALA A 324 0.98 -8.34 4.69
C ALA A 324 1.60 -9.68 4.28
N LEU A 325 1.69 -9.97 2.98
CA LEU A 325 2.36 -11.15 2.42
C LEU A 325 3.85 -11.18 2.84
N LEU A 326 4.58 -10.08 2.61
CA LEU A 326 6.01 -9.98 2.97
C LEU A 326 6.24 -10.15 4.48
N ARG A 327 5.29 -9.69 5.30
CA ARG A 327 5.32 -9.81 6.78
C ARG A 327 4.68 -11.09 7.32
N GLN A 328 4.24 -12.02 6.46
CA GLN A 328 3.53 -13.26 6.83
C GLN A 328 2.27 -13.04 7.69
N GLN A 329 1.53 -11.95 7.45
CA GLN A 329 0.36 -11.53 8.22
C GLN A 329 -0.95 -12.04 7.58
N GLN A 330 -1.24 -13.34 7.76
CA GLN A 330 -2.40 -14.03 7.15
C GLN A 330 -3.73 -13.28 7.29
N SER A 331 -4.04 -12.74 8.48
CA SER A 331 -5.31 -12.05 8.74
C SER A 331 -5.45 -10.78 7.90
N ILE A 332 -4.38 -9.96 7.81
CA ILE A 332 -4.41 -8.72 7.04
C ILE A 332 -4.41 -9.03 5.54
N PHE A 333 -3.60 -9.99 5.09
CA PHE A 333 -3.56 -10.45 3.70
C PHE A 333 -4.94 -10.88 3.20
N THR A 334 -5.60 -11.80 3.91
CA THR A 334 -6.93 -12.30 3.54
C THR A 334 -8.01 -11.22 3.64
N THR A 335 -7.97 -10.38 4.68
CA THR A 335 -8.94 -9.29 4.87
C THR A 335 -8.86 -8.23 3.77
N SER A 336 -7.65 -7.76 3.41
CA SER A 336 -7.49 -6.72 2.39
C SER A 336 -7.86 -7.23 0.99
N LEU A 337 -7.49 -8.48 0.64
CA LEU A 337 -7.93 -9.12 -0.61
C LEU A 337 -9.46 -9.31 -0.65
N SER A 338 -10.08 -9.76 0.45
CA SER A 338 -11.54 -9.94 0.54
C SER A 338 -12.30 -8.61 0.44
N ARG A 339 -11.76 -7.52 1.00
CA ARG A 339 -12.33 -6.17 0.86
C ARG A 339 -12.23 -5.67 -0.58
N ALA A 340 -11.07 -5.83 -1.24
CA ALA A 340 -10.90 -5.47 -2.65
C ALA A 340 -11.86 -6.26 -3.55
N GLN A 341 -12.00 -7.57 -3.32
CA GLN A 341 -12.96 -8.43 -4.02
C GLN A 341 -14.42 -7.97 -3.81
N SER A 342 -14.77 -7.57 -2.59
CA SER A 342 -16.13 -7.08 -2.26
C SER A 342 -16.45 -5.76 -2.98
N LEU A 343 -15.50 -4.81 -3.03
CA LEU A 343 -15.66 -3.56 -3.78
C LEU A 343 -15.85 -3.81 -5.29
N LEU A 344 -15.06 -4.73 -5.87
CA LEU A 344 -15.23 -5.16 -7.26
C LEU A 344 -16.61 -5.79 -7.50
N MET A 345 -17.10 -6.64 -6.59
CA MET A 345 -18.42 -7.26 -6.68
C MET A 345 -19.59 -6.29 -6.45
N GLN A 346 -19.37 -5.13 -5.85
CA GLN A 346 -20.45 -4.19 -5.51
C GLN A 346 -20.55 -3.02 -6.49
N TYR A 347 -19.42 -2.49 -6.97
CA TYR A 347 -19.39 -1.20 -7.68
C TYR A 347 -18.79 -1.25 -9.11
N PHE A 348 -18.33 -2.42 -9.57
CA PHE A 348 -17.81 -2.60 -10.92
C PHE A 348 -18.67 -3.58 -11.72
N ASP A 349 -18.65 -3.43 -13.04
CA ASP A 349 -19.37 -4.31 -13.95
C ASP A 349 -18.79 -5.73 -13.89
N LYS A 350 -19.61 -6.71 -13.49
CA LYS A 350 -19.23 -8.12 -13.38
C LYS A 350 -19.14 -8.82 -14.74
N ASP A 351 -19.95 -8.38 -15.70
CA ASP A 351 -19.98 -8.95 -17.05
C ASP A 351 -18.74 -8.50 -17.84
N ASN A 352 -18.04 -7.47 -17.36
CA ASN A 352 -16.73 -7.11 -17.87
C ASN A 352 -15.67 -8.17 -17.54
N TYR A 353 -15.01 -8.67 -18.60
CA TYR A 353 -13.96 -9.68 -18.52
C TYR A 353 -12.81 -9.31 -17.55
N THR A 354 -12.41 -8.04 -17.48
CA THR A 354 -11.32 -7.62 -16.58
C THR A 354 -11.73 -7.65 -15.11
N THR A 355 -12.93 -7.16 -14.77
CA THR A 355 -13.48 -7.26 -13.41
C THR A 355 -13.62 -8.73 -12.99
N SER A 356 -14.19 -9.58 -13.85
CA SER A 356 -14.38 -11.01 -13.58
C SER A 356 -13.06 -11.75 -13.31
N VAL A 357 -12.01 -11.53 -14.12
CA VAL A 357 -10.71 -12.18 -13.89
C VAL A 357 -9.99 -11.63 -12.66
N LEU A 358 -10.16 -10.34 -12.33
CA LEU A 358 -9.67 -9.77 -11.07
C LEU A 358 -10.35 -10.43 -9.86
N ILE A 359 -11.68 -10.50 -9.85
CA ILE A 359 -12.46 -11.15 -8.78
C ILE A 359 -12.02 -12.60 -8.57
N GLN A 360 -11.85 -13.37 -9.65
CA GLN A 360 -11.39 -14.76 -9.60
C GLN A 360 -9.94 -14.88 -9.09
N SER A 361 -9.04 -14.01 -9.54
CA SER A 361 -7.65 -14.01 -9.10
C SER A 361 -7.51 -13.69 -7.61
N LEU A 362 -8.34 -12.77 -7.09
CA LEU A 362 -8.39 -12.47 -5.66
C LEU A 362 -9.01 -13.62 -4.86
N ALA A 363 -10.03 -14.31 -5.40
CA ALA A 363 -10.61 -15.50 -4.79
C ALA A 363 -9.61 -16.65 -4.64
N GLU A 364 -8.70 -16.82 -5.60
CA GLU A 364 -7.63 -17.81 -5.50
C GLU A 364 -6.58 -17.39 -4.47
N LEU A 365 -6.17 -16.12 -4.48
CA LEU A 365 -5.16 -15.60 -3.54
C LEU A 365 -5.62 -15.66 -2.08
N THR A 366 -6.90 -15.45 -1.77
CA THR A 366 -7.42 -15.56 -0.38
C THR A 366 -7.35 -16.97 0.19
N THR A 367 -7.21 -18.01 -0.65
CA THR A 367 -7.01 -19.40 -0.17
C THR A 367 -5.58 -19.72 0.23
N LEU A 368 -4.60 -18.88 -0.13
CA LEU A 368 -3.20 -19.10 0.21
C LEU A 368 -2.94 -18.90 1.71
N ASN A 369 -2.15 -19.82 2.28
CA ASN A 369 -1.61 -19.66 3.62
C ASN A 369 -0.22 -19.02 3.55
N VAL A 370 -0.14 -17.72 3.83
CA VAL A 370 1.08 -16.91 3.88
C VAL A 370 1.79 -16.96 5.24
N SER A 371 1.22 -17.70 6.21
CA SER A 371 1.76 -17.87 7.56
C SER A 371 1.56 -19.32 8.04
N PRO A 372 2.20 -20.31 7.39
CA PRO A 372 2.13 -21.70 7.84
C PRO A 372 2.76 -21.84 9.23
N THR A 373 2.10 -22.60 10.10
CA THR A 373 2.60 -22.88 11.45
C THR A 373 3.81 -23.83 11.37
N ILE A 374 4.97 -23.38 11.83
CA ILE A 374 6.19 -24.20 11.82
C ILE A 374 6.23 -25.08 13.09
N PRO A 375 6.50 -26.40 12.96
CA PRO A 375 6.60 -27.32 14.09
C PRO A 375 7.91 -27.15 14.89
N ASP A 376 7.89 -27.57 16.16
CA ASP A 376 9.07 -27.60 17.02
C ASP A 376 10.09 -28.66 16.55
N ILE A 377 11.32 -28.21 16.31
CA ILE A 377 12.51 -28.99 15.88
C ILE A 377 13.61 -29.08 16.95
N SER A 378 13.29 -28.77 18.21
CA SER A 378 14.28 -28.82 19.30
C SER A 378 14.64 -30.26 19.73
N GLY A 379 14.04 -31.29 19.13
CA GLY A 379 14.24 -32.70 19.49
C GLY A 379 15.67 -33.17 19.26
N SER A 380 16.21 -32.90 18.07
CA SER A 380 17.60 -33.13 17.67
C SER A 380 18.60 -32.43 18.58
N LEU A 381 18.39 -31.15 18.91
CA LEU A 381 19.25 -30.41 19.84
C LEU A 381 19.23 -31.03 21.25
N LYS A 382 18.04 -31.41 21.76
CA LYS A 382 17.90 -32.10 23.05
C LYS A 382 18.59 -33.46 23.06
N ALA A 383 18.49 -34.22 21.96
CA ALA A 383 19.16 -35.52 21.80
C ALA A 383 20.70 -35.39 21.81
N LEU A 384 21.24 -34.38 21.12
CA LEU A 384 22.69 -34.11 21.12
C LEU A 384 23.18 -33.73 22.54
N GLN A 385 22.46 -32.85 23.23
CA GLN A 385 22.79 -32.46 24.61
C GLN A 385 22.69 -33.61 25.60
N GLN A 386 21.79 -34.57 25.36
CA GLN A 386 21.69 -35.79 26.17
C GLN A 386 22.89 -36.72 25.93
N HIS A 387 23.25 -36.96 24.66
CA HIS A 387 24.44 -37.74 24.29
C HIS A 387 25.72 -37.16 24.90
N GLN A 388 25.94 -35.84 24.80
CA GLN A 388 27.09 -35.18 25.44
C GLN A 388 27.13 -35.41 26.96
N LYS A 389 25.99 -35.35 27.66
CA LYS A 389 25.90 -35.59 29.12
C LYS A 389 26.23 -37.04 29.47
N GLU A 390 25.73 -38.00 28.71
CA GLU A 390 26.03 -39.42 28.89
C GLU A 390 27.53 -39.69 28.69
N MET A 391 28.11 -39.16 27.61
CA MET A 391 29.56 -39.27 27.36
C MET A 391 30.40 -38.57 28.43
N ALA A 392 29.94 -37.43 28.97
CA ALA A 392 30.62 -36.73 30.07
C ALA A 392 30.56 -37.51 31.40
N ASN A 393 29.46 -38.21 31.67
CA ASN A 393 29.35 -39.06 32.86
C ASN A 393 30.23 -40.31 32.74
N LEU A 394 30.23 -40.99 31.59
CA LEU A 394 31.13 -42.11 31.32
C LEU A 394 32.62 -41.72 31.44
N ARG A 395 32.99 -40.50 31.01
CA ARG A 395 34.36 -39.95 31.21
C ARG A 395 34.71 -39.73 32.68
N ARG A 396 33.74 -39.48 33.57
CA ARG A 396 33.95 -39.32 35.04
C ARG A 396 33.99 -40.64 35.78
N GLU A 397 33.21 -41.64 35.36
CA GLU A 397 33.19 -42.98 35.98
C GLU A 397 34.43 -43.81 35.65
N ALA A 398 35.20 -43.41 34.64
CA ALA A 398 36.45 -44.03 34.22
C ALA A 398 37.72 -43.40 34.86
N GLN A 399 37.58 -42.45 35.79
CA GLN A 399 38.66 -41.77 36.52
C GLN A 399 38.64 -42.12 38.01
#